data_AF-A0A9P3GEL0-F1
#
_entry.id   AF-A0A9P3GEL0-F1
#
_cell.length_a   1.000
_cell.length_b   1.000
_cell.length_c   1.000
_cell.angle_alpha   90.00
_cell.angle_beta   90.00
_cell.angle_gamma   90.00
#
_symmetry.space_group_name_H-M   'P 1'
#
loop_
_entity.id
_entity.type
_entity.pdbx_description
1 polymer ?
#
loop_
_entity_poly.entity_id
_entity_poly.type
_entity_poly.pdbx_seq_one_letter_code
_entity_poly.pdbx_strand_id
1 'polypeptide(L)' 'MAGPQLSPQARRLQVIIVSAPIMGACAYVLYERLVQGKPRRTLPRDEPDAHGPVFPEPLRASDILHDPKKDQ' A
#
# COMPACT_ATOMS: atom_id res chain seq x y z
N MET A 1 -17.00 -2.13 -32.29
CA MET A 1 -18.41 -1.71 -32.10
C MET A 1 -18.42 -0.60 -31.07
N ALA A 2 -18.81 0.63 -31.43
CA ALA A 2 -18.87 1.75 -30.49
C ALA A 2 -20.10 1.59 -29.59
N GLY A 3 -19.89 1.49 -28.27
CA GLY A 3 -20.97 1.40 -27.31
C GLY A 3 -21.78 2.70 -27.21
N PRO A 4 -23.01 2.66 -26.65
CA PRO A 4 -23.82 3.86 -26.49
C PRO A 4 -23.08 4.93 -25.68
N GLN A 5 -22.97 6.13 -26.23
CA GLN A 5 -22.33 7.28 -25.56
C GLN A 5 -23.25 7.78 -24.44
N LEU A 6 -22.87 7.56 -23.18
CA LEU A 6 -23.63 8.02 -22.02
C LEU A 6 -23.60 9.55 -21.91
N SER A 7 -24.75 10.16 -21.61
CA SER A 7 -24.81 11.58 -21.30
C SER A 7 -23.93 11.91 -20.08
N PRO A 8 -23.39 13.14 -19.95
CA PRO A 8 -22.55 13.51 -18.81
C PRO A 8 -23.23 13.31 -17.45
N GLN A 9 -24.56 13.43 -17.38
CA GLN A 9 -25.35 13.14 -16.19
C GLN A 9 -25.43 11.64 -15.90
N ALA A 10 -25.65 10.80 -16.91
CA ALA A 10 -25.67 9.35 -16.76
C ALA A 10 -24.32 8.80 -16.30
N ARG A 11 -23.20 9.39 -16.76
CA ARG A 11 -21.86 9.02 -16.30
C ARG A 11 -21.64 9.32 -14.82
N ARG A 12 -22.13 10.46 -14.33
CA ARG A 12 -22.07 10.81 -12.89
C ARG A 12 -22.90 9.86 -12.04
N LEU A 13 -24.12 9.55 -12.50
CA LEU A 13 -25.00 8.61 -11.82
C LEU A 13 -24.37 7.21 -11.74
N GLN A 14 -23.75 6.74 -12.82
CA GLN A 14 -23.04 5.46 -12.82
C GLN A 14 -21.92 5.43 -11.77
N VAL A 15 -21.13 6.50 -11.66
CA VAL A 15 -20.08 6.60 -10.64
C VAL A 15 -20.69 6.54 -9.23
N ILE A 16 -21.80 7.25 -8.99
CA ILE A 16 -22.47 7.24 -7.68
C ILE A 16 -23.00 5.84 -7.36
N ILE A 17 -23.68 5.19 -8.30
CA ILE A 17 -24.26 3.84 -8.11
C ILE A 17 -23.17 2.81 -7.79
N VAL A 18 -21.98 2.93 -8.39
CA VAL A 18 -20.87 1.99 -8.15
C VAL A 18 -20.10 2.33 -6.87
N SER A 19 -19.86 3.61 -6.60
CA SER A 19 -19.00 4.04 -5.49
C SER A 19 -19.72 4.07 -4.14
N ALA A 20 -21.00 4.45 -4.11
CA ALA A 20 -21.77 4.58 -2.87
C ALA A 20 -21.88 3.26 -2.07
N PRO A 21 -22.12 2.08 -2.69
CA PRO A 21 -22.14 0.81 -1.97
C PRO A 21 -20.80 0.45 -1.35
N ILE A 22 -19.69 0.73 -2.04
CA ILE A 22 -18.33 0.46 -1.55
C ILE A 22 -18.06 1.31 -0.30
N MET A 23 -18.34 2.62 -0.40
CA MET A 23 -18.18 3.53 0.73
C MET A 23 -19.10 3.15 1.90
N GLY A 24 -20.33 2.74 1.62
CA GLY A 24 -21.27 2.27 2.63
C GLY A 24 -20.78 1.01 3.37
N ALA A 25 -20.23 0.04 2.63
CA ALA A 25 -19.65 -1.16 3.21
C ALA A 25 -18.43 -0.83 4.10
N CYS A 26 -17.52 0.01 3.62
CA CYS A 26 -16.36 0.46 4.40
C CYS A 26 -16.77 1.19 5.68
N ALA A 27 -17.74 2.11 5.57
CA ALA A 27 -18.26 2.85 6.72
C ALA A 27 -18.91 1.90 7.75
N TYR A 28 -19.68 0.91 7.29
CA TYR A 28 -20.29 -0.09 8.16
C TYR A 28 -19.24 -0.93 8.89
N VAL A 29 -18.22 -1.41 8.18
CA VAL A 29 -17.12 -2.16 8.80
C VAL A 29 -16.40 -1.30 9.85
N LEU A 30 -16.10 -0.04 9.54
CA LEU A 30 -15.47 0.87 10.50
C LEU A 30 -16.35 1.12 11.72
N TYR A 31 -17.67 1.25 11.54
CA TYR A 31 -18.62 1.39 12.64
C TYR A 31 -18.61 0.16 13.56
N GLU A 32 -18.62 -1.04 12.99
CA GLU A 32 -18.51 -2.29 13.75
C GLU A 32 -17.20 -2.41 14.54
N ARG A 33 -16.09 -1.89 13.99
CA ARG A 33 -14.77 -1.96 14.64
C ARG A 33 -14.59 -0.89 15.70
N LEU A 34 -14.90 0.36 15.38
CA LEU A 34 -14.60 1.52 16.21
C LEU A 34 -15.67 1.76 17.27
N VAL A 35 -16.94 1.54 16.94
CA VAL A 35 -18.05 1.83 17.85
C VAL A 35 -18.48 0.58 18.61
N GLN A 36 -18.62 -0.56 17.91
CA GLN A 36 -19.08 -1.80 18.54
C GLN A 36 -17.93 -2.66 19.12
N GLY A 37 -16.67 -2.27 18.90
CA GLY A 37 -15.51 -2.99 19.44
C GLY A 37 -15.35 -4.43 18.96
N LYS A 38 -15.97 -4.81 17.83
CA LYS A 38 -15.95 -6.21 17.36
C LYS A 38 -14.52 -6.67 17.10
N PRO A 39 -14.09 -7.83 17.66
CA PRO A 39 -12.73 -8.32 17.55
C PRO A 39 -12.30 -8.42 16.08
N ARG A 40 -11.22 -7.71 15.73
CA ARG A 40 -10.66 -7.70 14.37
C ARG A 40 -10.26 -9.14 14.02
N ARG A 41 -10.58 -9.58 12.80
CA ARG A 41 -9.91 -10.77 12.24
C ARG A 41 -8.43 -10.42 12.15
N THR A 42 -7.66 -10.88 13.13
CA THR A 42 -6.21 -10.90 13.05
C THR A 42 -5.88 -11.95 12.01
N LEU A 43 -5.68 -11.52 10.77
CA LEU A 43 -4.76 -12.28 9.92
C LEU A 43 -3.46 -12.37 10.72
N PRO A 44 -2.79 -13.53 10.78
CA PRO A 44 -1.41 -13.58 11.25
C PRO A 44 -0.68 -12.47 10.51
N ARG A 45 -0.29 -11.43 11.24
CA ARG A 45 0.61 -10.44 10.69
C ARG A 45 1.91 -11.21 10.62
N ASP A 46 2.34 -11.62 9.44
CA ASP A 46 3.75 -11.88 9.23
C ASP A 46 4.41 -10.55 9.55
N GLU A 47 4.90 -10.43 10.78
CA GLU A 47 5.62 -9.29 11.30
C GLU A 47 6.70 -8.93 10.27
N PRO A 48 6.68 -7.75 9.61
CA PRO A 48 7.86 -7.27 8.96
C PRO A 48 8.67 -6.54 10.04
N ASP A 49 9.22 -7.28 11.00
CA ASP A 49 10.45 -6.87 11.69
C ASP A 49 11.67 -6.99 10.75
N ALA A 50 11.44 -6.72 9.46
CA ALA A 50 12.42 -6.60 8.41
C ALA A 50 12.37 -5.17 7.84
N HIS A 51 12.28 -4.16 8.70
CA HIS A 51 12.92 -2.88 8.41
C HIS A 51 14.42 -3.00 8.69
N GLY A 52 15.08 -3.92 7.98
CA GLY A 52 16.49 -3.75 7.67
C GLY A 52 16.61 -2.65 6.62
N PRO A 53 17.62 -1.77 6.68
CA PRO A 53 17.80 -0.77 5.64
C PRO A 53 17.94 -1.46 4.26
N VAL A 54 17.08 -1.08 3.31
CA VAL A 54 17.04 -1.59 1.91
C VAL A 54 18.18 -1.00 1.06
N PHE A 55 19.26 -0.58 1.72
CA PHE A 55 20.51 -0.22 1.09
C PHE A 55 21.57 -1.08 1.76
N PRO A 56 22.25 -2.01 1.06
CA PRO A 56 23.55 -2.44 1.57
C PRO A 56 24.36 -1.16 1.76
N GLU A 57 25.10 -1.06 2.88
CA GLU A 57 25.90 0.13 3.19
C GLU A 57 26.56 0.70 1.92
N PRO A 58 26.58 2.04 1.74
CA PRO A 58 27.29 2.60 0.60
C PRO A 58 28.74 2.12 0.68
N LEU A 59 29.23 1.50 -0.41
CA LEU A 59 30.63 1.08 -0.54
C LEU A 59 31.52 2.20 0.02
N ARG A 60 32.17 1.95 1.16
CA ARG A 60 33.03 2.97 1.75
C ARG A 60 34.26 3.08 0.85
N ALA A 61 34.67 4.31 0.56
CA ALA A 61 35.84 4.57 -0.27
C ALA A 61 37.13 3.90 0.26
N SER A 62 37.17 3.54 1.56
CA SER A 62 38.23 2.74 2.18
C SER A 62 38.35 1.33 1.62
N ASP A 63 37.29 0.76 1.04
CA ASP A 63 37.30 -0.59 0.45
C ASP A 63 37.86 -0.59 -0.97
N ILE A 64 37.84 0.57 -1.64
CA ILE A 64 38.36 0.75 -3.00
C ILE A 64 39.86 1.04 -2.97
N LEU A 65 40.36 1.68 -1.91
CA LEU A 65 41.76 2.04 -1.76
C LEU A 65 42.54 0.97 -0.99
N HIS A 66 42.58 -0.26 -1.52
CA HIS A 66 43.65 -1.19 -1.16
C HIS A 66 44.89 -0.79 -1.98
N ASP A 67 45.79 -0.03 -1.35
CA ASP A 67 47.09 0.32 -1.93
C ASP A 67 47.97 -0.94 -1.97
N PRO A 68 48.32 -1.48 -3.16
CA PRO A 68 49.11 -2.70 -3.27
C PRO A 68 50.60 -2.51 -2.92
N LYS A 69 50.99 -1.36 -2.34
CA LYS A 69 52.40 -0.98 -2.17
C LYS A 69 52.81 -0.80 -0.71
N LYS A 70 52.42 -1.74 0.15
CA LYS A 70 52.95 -1.80 1.53
C LYS A 70 53.40 -3.18 2.01
N ASP A 71 53.70 -4.09 1.09
CA ASP A 71 54.35 -5.38 1.36
C ASP A 71 55.58 -5.61 0.46
N GLN A 72 56.42 -4.58 0.30
CA GLN A 72 57.79 -4.73 -0.20
C GLN A 72 58.74 -3.79 0.53
#